data_AF-A0A0W8G3V1-F1
#
_entry.id   AF-A0A0W8G3V1-F1
#
_cell.length_a   1.000
_cell.length_b   1.000
_cell.length_c   1.000
_cell.angle_alpha   90.00
_cell.angle_beta   90.00
_cell.angle_gamma   90.00
#
_symmetry.space_group_name_H-M   'P 1'
#
loop_
_entity.id
_entity.type
_entity.pdbx_description
1 polymer ?
#
loop_
_entity_poly.entity_id
_entity_poly.type
_entity_poly.pdbx_seq_one_letter_code
_entity_poly.pdbx_strand_id
1 'polypeptide(L)'
;MKRRLFVLVPFLLAACVLARPIPGHGAAEPKAMPFNDTSVFNYFKNVEEKEGDLDRIMSEEEFVSRRCALYVRVMGEAGYDFEATVKAAAMPTVRVGDMSRNPRFKFLAGVFQIHPKEFLARKIISQETYQAVMAVFEGK
;
A
#
# COMPACT_ATOMS: atom_id res chain seq x y z
N MET A 1 23.56 -67.68 21.96
CA MET A 1 24.79 -67.13 21.36
C MET A 1 24.42 -66.03 20.35
N LYS A 2 24.96 -64.83 20.57
CA LYS A 2 25.34 -63.74 19.65
C LYS A 2 24.76 -63.66 18.21
N ARG A 3 24.23 -62.45 17.92
CA ARG A 3 24.42 -61.58 16.71
C ARG A 3 23.68 -62.00 15.42
N ARG A 4 23.22 -61.14 14.50
CA ARG A 4 23.08 -59.68 14.32
C ARG A 4 22.52 -59.50 12.88
N LEU A 5 21.66 -58.49 12.65
CA LEU A 5 21.41 -57.75 11.39
C LEU A 5 20.90 -58.57 10.16
N PHE A 6 20.16 -58.06 9.17
CA PHE A 6 20.02 -56.71 8.59
C PHE A 6 18.60 -56.53 8.02
N VAL A 7 18.11 -55.29 8.15
CA VAL A 7 16.98 -54.65 7.48
C VAL A 7 17.24 -54.55 5.96
N LEU A 8 16.25 -54.86 5.12
CA LEU A 8 16.15 -54.47 3.70
C LEU A 8 14.65 -54.39 3.33
N VAL A 9 14.01 -53.22 3.46
CA VAL A 9 13.72 -52.26 2.37
C VAL A 9 12.84 -52.90 1.28
N PRO A 10 11.54 -52.54 1.22
CA PRO A 10 11.16 -51.50 0.25
C PRO A 10 9.97 -50.65 0.74
N PHE A 11 10.23 -49.44 1.25
CA PHE A 11 9.19 -48.45 1.50
C PHE A 11 9.68 -47.01 1.21
N LEU A 12 10.56 -46.88 0.22
CA LEU A 12 11.22 -45.62 -0.16
C LEU A 12 11.19 -45.43 -1.68
N LEU A 13 9.99 -45.45 -2.27
CA LEU A 13 9.82 -45.14 -3.70
C LEU A 13 8.41 -44.62 -4.02
N ALA A 14 7.79 -43.89 -3.09
CA ALA A 14 6.46 -43.29 -3.30
C ALA A 14 6.35 -41.82 -2.85
N ALA A 15 7.47 -41.15 -2.51
CA ALA A 15 7.43 -39.81 -1.89
C ALA A 15 8.11 -38.68 -2.70
N CYS A 16 8.51 -38.91 -3.96
CA CYS A 16 9.35 -37.92 -4.68
C CYS A 16 8.82 -37.40 -6.03
N VAL A 17 7.56 -37.64 -6.43
CA VAL A 17 7.09 -37.27 -7.79
C VAL A 17 5.93 -36.25 -7.83
N LEU A 18 5.53 -35.66 -6.69
CA LEU A 18 4.46 -34.64 -6.68
C LEU A 18 4.83 -33.32 -6.00
N ALA A 19 6.12 -33.02 -5.85
CA ALA A 19 6.56 -31.65 -5.59
C ALA A 19 6.74 -30.91 -6.91
N ARG A 20 5.63 -30.60 -7.60
CA ARG A 20 5.67 -29.53 -8.61
C ARG A 20 5.91 -28.23 -7.85
N PRO A 21 7.00 -27.49 -8.11
CA PRO A 21 7.07 -26.13 -7.63
C PRO A 21 5.93 -25.39 -8.34
N ILE A 22 4.90 -25.01 -7.58
CA ILE A 22 4.01 -23.94 -8.00
C ILE A 22 4.96 -22.78 -8.26
N PRO A 23 4.98 -22.18 -9.47
CA PRO A 23 5.71 -20.94 -9.66
C PRO A 23 5.07 -19.96 -8.69
N GLY A 24 5.77 -19.77 -7.56
CA GLY A 24 5.51 -18.68 -6.65
C GLY A 24 5.61 -17.46 -7.53
N HIS A 25 4.45 -16.91 -7.89
CA HIS A 25 4.33 -15.52 -8.19
C HIS A 25 4.72 -14.86 -6.87
N GLY A 26 6.01 -14.65 -6.67
CA GLY A 26 6.50 -13.73 -5.68
C GLY A 26 5.80 -12.43 -6.03
N ALA A 27 4.74 -12.12 -5.31
CA ALA A 27 4.07 -10.84 -5.42
C ALA A 27 5.20 -9.83 -5.29
N ALA A 28 5.48 -9.10 -6.38
CA ALA A 28 6.50 -8.08 -6.37
C ALA A 28 6.23 -7.20 -5.15
N GLU A 29 7.24 -6.96 -4.33
CA GLU A 29 7.06 -6.24 -3.06
C GLU A 29 6.29 -4.93 -3.31
N PRO A 30 5.35 -4.55 -2.42
CA PRO A 30 4.56 -3.33 -2.58
C PRO A 30 5.47 -2.12 -2.84
N LYS A 31 5.37 -1.56 -4.03
CA LYS A 31 6.29 -0.51 -4.50
C LYS A 31 5.70 0.86 -4.21
N ALA A 32 6.37 1.64 -3.36
CA ALA A 32 6.00 3.03 -3.12
C ALA A 32 6.37 3.94 -4.31
N MET A 33 5.57 4.98 -4.53
CA MET A 33 5.90 6.06 -5.46
C MET A 33 7.16 6.82 -4.99
N PRO A 34 8.08 7.23 -5.89
CA PRO A 34 9.18 8.10 -5.53
C PRO A 34 8.68 9.49 -5.09
N PHE A 35 9.24 10.03 -4.01
CA PHE A 35 8.84 11.35 -3.50
C PHE A 35 9.73 12.47 -4.04
N ASN A 36 9.24 13.15 -5.06
CA ASN A 36 9.73 14.43 -5.57
C ASN A 36 8.52 15.26 -6.05
N ASP A 37 8.71 16.58 -6.20
CA ASP A 37 7.60 17.49 -6.54
C ASP A 37 6.90 17.11 -7.85
N THR A 38 7.64 16.66 -8.87
CA THR A 38 7.09 16.22 -10.15
C THR A 38 6.18 14.98 -10.01
N SER A 39 6.59 14.01 -9.19
CA SER A 39 5.83 12.76 -9.00
C SER A 39 4.54 13.03 -8.25
N VAL A 40 4.61 13.86 -7.20
CA VAL A 40 3.43 14.25 -6.42
C VAL A 40 2.47 15.09 -7.26
N PHE A 41 2.98 16.04 -8.03
CA PHE A 41 2.19 16.84 -8.96
C PHE A 41 1.49 15.97 -10.00
N ASN A 42 2.21 15.09 -10.69
CA ASN A 42 1.65 14.21 -11.71
C ASN A 42 0.58 13.27 -11.13
N TYR A 43 0.78 12.77 -9.90
CA TYR A 43 -0.22 11.97 -9.21
C TYR A 43 -1.52 12.74 -9.02
N PHE A 44 -1.49 13.93 -8.42
CA PHE A 44 -2.71 14.70 -8.17
C PHE A 44 -3.35 15.23 -9.45
N LYS A 45 -2.54 15.61 -10.44
CA LYS A 45 -3.05 15.95 -11.77
C LYS A 45 -3.85 14.78 -12.37
N ASN A 46 -3.33 13.56 -12.29
CA ASN A 46 -4.04 12.37 -12.79
C ASN A 46 -5.29 12.05 -11.95
N VAL A 47 -5.28 12.37 -10.65
CA VAL A 47 -6.48 12.27 -9.81
C VAL A 47 -7.53 13.24 -10.32
N GLU A 48 -7.19 14.53 -10.46
CA GLU A 48 -8.10 15.58 -10.93
C GLU A 48 -8.67 15.26 -12.33
N GLU A 49 -7.83 14.84 -13.27
CA GLU A 49 -8.25 14.44 -14.62
C GLU A 49 -9.25 13.28 -14.62
N LYS A 50 -9.12 12.34 -13.66
CA LYS A 50 -10.00 11.17 -13.52
C LYS A 50 -11.13 11.38 -12.52
N GLU A 51 -11.12 12.49 -11.81
CA GLU A 51 -12.20 12.93 -10.95
C GLU A 51 -13.38 13.42 -11.80
N GLY A 52 -13.11 13.86 -13.04
CA GLY A 52 -14.12 14.27 -14.02
C GLY A 52 -15.31 13.30 -14.08
N ASP A 53 -16.51 13.88 -13.94
CA ASP A 53 -17.85 13.26 -13.76
C ASP A 53 -18.24 12.81 -12.33
N LEU A 54 -17.45 13.09 -11.28
CA LEU A 54 -17.98 13.04 -9.89
C LEU A 54 -19.06 14.12 -9.63
N ASP A 55 -19.23 15.06 -10.54
CA ASP A 55 -20.34 16.01 -10.55
C ASP A 55 -21.61 15.36 -11.11
N ARG A 56 -22.40 14.75 -10.21
CA ARG A 56 -23.84 14.55 -10.35
C ARG A 56 -24.41 14.11 -9.01
N ILE A 57 -24.98 15.07 -8.27
CA ILE A 57 -25.91 14.89 -7.13
C ILE A 57 -25.68 13.56 -6.37
N MET A 58 -24.63 13.51 -5.55
CA MET A 58 -24.33 12.35 -4.71
C MET A 58 -24.23 12.74 -3.25
N SER A 59 -24.46 11.79 -2.35
CA SER A 59 -24.31 12.03 -0.91
C SER A 59 -22.83 12.23 -0.54
N GLU A 60 -22.58 12.88 0.59
CA GLU A 60 -21.22 13.08 1.12
C GLU A 60 -20.49 11.73 1.32
N GLU A 61 -21.18 10.71 1.84
CA GLU A 61 -20.60 9.38 2.03
C GLU A 61 -20.18 8.74 0.70
N GLU A 62 -21.00 8.89 -0.34
CA GLU A 62 -20.70 8.36 -1.66
C GLU A 62 -19.52 9.10 -2.29
N PHE A 63 -19.47 10.43 -2.16
CA PHE A 63 -18.34 11.22 -2.60
C PHE A 63 -17.04 10.77 -1.91
N VAL A 64 -17.03 10.66 -0.59
CA VAL A 64 -15.89 10.19 0.20
C VAL A 64 -15.45 8.80 -0.24
N SER A 65 -16.39 7.88 -0.41
CA SER A 65 -16.11 6.51 -0.87
C SER A 65 -15.44 6.48 -2.24
N ARG A 66 -16.03 7.19 -3.21
CA ARG A 66 -15.50 7.24 -4.59
C ARG A 66 -14.13 7.92 -4.64
N ARG A 67 -13.93 8.99 -3.87
CA ARG A 67 -12.66 9.72 -3.86
C ARG A 67 -11.55 8.93 -3.16
N CYS A 68 -11.84 8.21 -2.06
CA CYS A 68 -10.91 7.24 -1.48
C CYS A 68 -10.49 6.16 -2.50
N ALA A 69 -11.46 5.58 -3.22
CA ALA A 69 -11.19 4.57 -4.24
C ALA A 69 -10.40 5.14 -5.44
N LEU A 70 -10.69 6.38 -5.83
CA LEU A 70 -10.00 7.07 -6.91
C LEU A 70 -8.50 7.21 -6.61
N TYR A 71 -8.14 7.67 -5.41
CA TYR A 71 -6.74 7.79 -5.01
C TYR A 71 -5.98 6.45 -5.14
N VAL A 72 -6.57 5.37 -4.63
CA VAL A 72 -5.98 4.02 -4.73
C VAL A 72 -5.83 3.59 -6.18
N ARG A 73 -6.88 3.78 -6.99
CA ARG A 73 -6.90 3.40 -8.41
C ARG A 73 -5.83 4.14 -9.19
N VAL A 74 -5.73 5.46 -9.05
CA VAL A 74 -4.73 6.28 -9.75
C VAL A 74 -3.31 5.84 -9.38
N MET A 75 -3.07 5.50 -8.11
CA MET A 75 -1.77 4.99 -7.66
C MET A 75 -1.44 3.64 -8.31
N GLY A 76 -2.42 2.72 -8.32
CA GLY A 76 -2.27 1.40 -8.92
C GLY A 76 -2.01 1.45 -10.42
N GLU A 77 -2.69 2.35 -11.15
CA GLU A 77 -2.46 2.57 -12.58
C GLU A 77 -1.06 3.12 -12.89
N ALA A 78 -0.45 3.84 -11.96
CA ALA A 78 0.94 4.29 -12.06
C ALA A 78 1.96 3.19 -11.67
N GLY A 79 1.50 1.99 -11.33
CA GLY A 79 2.34 0.85 -10.95
C GLY A 79 2.88 0.92 -9.52
N TYR A 80 2.20 1.67 -8.64
CA TYR A 80 2.58 1.83 -7.24
C TYR A 80 1.49 1.30 -6.32
N ASP A 81 1.89 0.87 -5.13
CA ASP A 81 0.97 0.49 -4.06
C ASP A 81 0.62 1.71 -3.20
N PHE A 82 -0.68 1.90 -2.95
CA PHE A 82 -1.17 3.06 -2.21
C PHE A 82 -0.73 3.03 -0.74
N GLU A 83 -0.90 1.90 -0.06
CA GLU A 83 -0.55 1.80 1.36
C GLU A 83 0.96 1.95 1.55
N ALA A 84 1.78 1.29 0.72
CA ALA A 84 3.23 1.42 0.75
C ALA A 84 3.67 2.87 0.52
N THR A 85 3.00 3.58 -0.41
CA THR A 85 3.26 5.00 -0.64
C THR A 85 2.89 5.85 0.57
N VAL A 86 1.73 5.62 1.19
CA VAL A 86 1.34 6.34 2.42
C VAL A 86 2.30 6.06 3.57
N LYS A 87 2.66 4.78 3.82
CA LYS A 87 3.64 4.38 4.83
C LYS A 87 4.98 5.06 4.62
N ALA A 88 5.48 5.05 3.38
CA ALA A 88 6.71 5.74 3.03
C ALA A 88 6.57 7.25 3.28
N ALA A 89 5.48 7.89 2.84
CA ALA A 89 5.27 9.33 3.07
C ALA A 89 5.23 9.70 4.56
N ALA A 90 4.66 8.84 5.41
CA ALA A 90 4.54 9.04 6.85
C ALA A 90 5.84 8.79 7.63
N MET A 91 6.93 8.37 6.98
CA MET A 91 8.21 8.17 7.67
C MET A 91 8.76 9.51 8.21
N PRO A 92 9.18 9.55 9.48
CA PRO A 92 9.71 10.75 10.12
C PRO A 92 11.07 11.10 9.51
N THR A 93 11.05 11.98 8.51
CA THR A 93 12.24 12.30 7.71
C THR A 93 12.55 13.79 7.67
N VAL A 94 11.67 14.67 8.15
CA VAL A 94 11.81 16.12 7.98
C VAL A 94 11.57 16.89 9.27
N ARG A 95 12.44 17.87 9.52
CA ARG A 95 12.32 18.83 10.63
C ARG A 95 11.09 19.71 10.42
N VAL A 96 10.34 19.97 11.50
CA VAL A 96 9.05 20.69 11.52
C VAL A 96 9.02 22.00 10.71
N GLY A 97 10.17 22.68 10.55
CA GLY A 97 10.28 23.94 9.79
C GLY A 97 10.20 23.84 8.26
N ASP A 98 10.20 22.65 7.65
CA ASP A 98 10.27 22.48 6.18
C ASP A 98 9.15 21.60 5.59
N MET A 99 8.04 21.43 6.33
CA MET A 99 6.95 20.54 5.91
C MET A 99 6.29 20.98 4.60
N SER A 100 6.13 22.29 4.36
CA SER A 100 5.49 22.80 3.14
C SER A 100 6.29 22.57 1.86
N ARG A 101 7.61 22.36 1.98
CA ARG A 101 8.48 22.03 0.83
C ARG A 101 8.70 20.52 0.68
N ASN A 102 8.41 19.74 1.71
CA ASN A 102 8.56 18.30 1.67
C ASN A 102 7.49 17.64 0.76
N PRO A 103 7.89 16.97 -0.34
CA PRO A 103 6.94 16.30 -1.23
C PRO A 103 6.13 15.18 -0.52
N ARG A 104 6.69 14.54 0.51
CA ARG A 104 5.95 13.55 1.32
C ARG A 104 4.78 14.18 2.04
N PHE A 105 5.01 15.32 2.67
CA PHE A 105 3.95 16.05 3.37
C PHE A 105 2.92 16.60 2.39
N LYS A 106 3.33 17.16 1.24
CA LYS A 106 2.41 17.58 0.17
C LYS A 106 1.51 16.42 -0.29
N PHE A 107 2.09 15.23 -0.47
CA PHE A 107 1.33 14.03 -0.79
C PHE A 107 0.31 13.67 0.29
N LEU A 108 0.72 13.60 1.56
CA LEU A 108 -0.19 13.31 2.67
C LEU A 108 -1.30 14.36 2.77
N ALA A 109 -0.96 15.64 2.73
CA ALA A 109 -1.92 16.73 2.83
C ALA A 109 -2.93 16.75 1.68
N GLY A 110 -2.52 16.38 0.47
CA GLY A 110 -3.42 16.30 -0.68
C GLY A 110 -4.36 15.09 -0.64
N VAL A 111 -3.87 13.92 -0.20
CA VAL A 111 -4.69 12.71 -0.04
C VAL A 111 -5.66 12.84 1.12
N PHE A 112 -5.18 13.33 2.26
CA PHE A 112 -5.92 13.38 3.52
C PHE A 112 -6.70 14.69 3.71
N GLN A 113 -7.12 15.33 2.61
CA GLN A 113 -8.27 16.24 2.64
C GLN A 113 -9.54 15.51 3.08
N ILE A 114 -9.60 14.19 2.80
CA ILE A 114 -10.53 13.26 3.44
C ILE A 114 -9.85 12.69 4.69
N HIS A 115 -10.55 12.68 5.82
CA HIS A 115 -9.96 12.26 7.09
C HIS A 115 -9.39 10.82 7.01
N PRO A 116 -8.17 10.54 7.53
CA PRO A 116 -7.54 9.21 7.41
C PRO A 116 -8.39 8.04 7.93
N LYS A 117 -9.31 8.31 8.86
CA LYS A 117 -10.29 7.34 9.39
C LYS A 117 -11.16 6.72 8.29
N GLU A 118 -11.50 7.46 7.23
CA GLU A 118 -12.33 6.95 6.14
C GLU A 118 -11.59 5.87 5.34
N PHE A 119 -10.29 6.07 5.10
CA PHE A 119 -9.42 5.09 4.46
C PHE A 119 -9.25 3.83 5.32
N LEU A 120 -9.11 4.01 6.64
CA LEU A 120 -9.04 2.91 7.60
C LEU A 120 -10.34 2.10 7.63
N ALA A 121 -11.50 2.77 7.72
CA ALA A 121 -12.81 2.13 7.75
C ALA A 121 -13.07 1.29 6.49
N ARG A 122 -12.49 1.70 5.36
CA ARG A 122 -12.56 1.03 4.06
C ARG A 122 -11.46 -0.02 3.83
N LYS A 123 -10.60 -0.24 4.83
CA LYS A 123 -9.45 -1.17 4.77
C LYS A 123 -8.47 -0.86 3.63
N ILE A 124 -8.39 0.40 3.23
CA ILE A 124 -7.41 0.89 2.23
C ILE A 124 -6.04 1.05 2.87
N ILE A 125 -6.01 1.43 4.15
CA ILE A 125 -4.80 1.49 4.96
C ILE A 125 -4.99 0.67 6.24
N SER A 126 -3.90 0.10 6.77
CA SER A 126 -3.91 -0.55 8.07
C SER A 126 -3.98 0.46 9.23
N GLN A 127 -4.30 -0.07 10.42
CA GLN A 127 -4.31 0.70 11.67
C GLN A 127 -2.95 1.34 11.95
N GLU A 128 -1.86 0.64 11.66
CA GLU A 128 -0.49 1.13 11.81
C GLU A 128 -0.23 2.35 10.91
N THR A 129 -0.58 2.24 9.63
CA THR A 129 -0.46 3.34 8.66
C THR A 129 -1.29 4.54 9.10
N TYR A 130 -2.51 4.32 9.57
CA TYR A 130 -3.37 5.38 10.11
C TYR A 130 -2.68 6.12 11.26
N GLN A 131 -2.13 5.39 12.23
CA GLN A 131 -1.45 6.00 13.38
C GLN A 131 -0.20 6.79 12.96
N ALA A 132 0.58 6.28 12.01
CA ALA A 132 1.75 6.98 11.48
C ALA A 132 1.35 8.31 10.79
N VAL A 133 0.28 8.29 10.00
CA VAL A 133 -0.25 9.50 9.36
C VAL A 133 -0.75 10.51 10.39
N MET A 134 -1.48 10.06 11.41
CA MET A 134 -1.95 10.95 12.48
C MET A 134 -0.78 11.59 13.24
N ALA A 135 0.27 10.83 13.54
CA ALA A 135 1.47 11.36 14.21
C ALA A 135 2.11 12.51 13.40
N VAL A 136 2.21 12.37 12.07
CA VAL A 136 2.73 13.43 11.20
C VAL A 136 1.89 14.71 11.30
N PHE A 137 0.56 14.61 11.25
CA PHE A 137 -0.32 15.78 11.32
C PHE A 137 -0.40 16.39 12.73
N GLU A 138 -0.17 15.60 13.77
CA GLU A 138 -0.06 16.07 15.16
C GLU A 138 1.32 16.66 15.49
N GLY A 139 2.29 16.58 14.57
CA GLY A 139 3.66 17.06 14.76
C GLY A 139 4.48 16.22 15.74
N LYS A 140 4.17 14.91 15.84
CA LYS A 140 4.81 13.95 16.73
C LYS A 140 5.89 13.11 16.03
#